data_AF-A0A249P087-F1
#
_entry.id   AF-A0A249P087-F1
#
_cell.length_a   1.000
_cell.length_b   1.000
_cell.length_c   1.000
_cell.angle_alpha   90.00
_cell.angle_beta   90.00
_cell.angle_gamma   90.00
#
_symmetry.space_group_name_H-M   'P 1'
#
loop_
_entity.id
_entity.type
_entity.pdbx_description
1 polymer ?
#
loop_
_entity_poly.entity_id
_entity_poly.type
_entity_poly.pdbx_seq_one_letter_code
_entity_poly.pdbx_strand_id
1 'polypeptide(L)' 'MSASDGLIAAIARVNGGRLATRNLANFATTGLDLISPWDF' A
#
# COMPACT_ATOMS: atom_id res chain seq x y z
N MET A 1 -1.16 0.74 11.53
CA MET A 1 -0.11 1.12 10.57
C MET A 1 1.18 1.34 11.33
N SER A 2 2.25 0.65 10.94
CA SER A 2 3.59 0.84 11.51
C SER A 2 4.34 1.99 10.81
N ALA A 3 5.48 2.41 11.35
CA ALA A 3 6.37 3.36 10.66
C ALA A 3 6.82 2.81 9.29
N SER A 4 7.12 1.50 9.22
CA SER A 4 7.51 0.82 7.99
C SER A 4 6.41 0.85 6.92
N ASP A 5 5.15 0.68 7.31
CA ASP A 5 4.01 0.80 6.38
C ASP A 5 3.94 2.21 5.78
N GLY A 6 4.17 3.24 6.59
CA GLY A 6 4.21 4.63 6.13
C GLY A 6 5.32 4.89 5.11
N LEU A 7 6.52 4.32 5.33
CA LEU A 7 7.64 4.45 4.39
C LEU A 7 7.34 3.77 3.05
N ILE A 8 6.78 2.57 3.08
CA ILE A 8 6.34 1.85 1.87
C ILE A 8 5.31 2.70 1.09
N ALA A 9 4.30 3.22 1.80
CA ALA A 9 3.24 4.01 1.18
C ALA A 9 3.78 5.31 0.56
N ALA A 10 4.70 5.99 1.24
CA ALA A 10 5.33 7.20 0.74
C ALA A 10 6.13 6.94 -0.54
N ILE A 11 6.97 5.89 -0.56
CA ILE A 11 7.77 5.51 -1.72
C ILE A 11 6.87 5.16 -2.91
N ALA A 12 5.83 4.35 -2.71
CA ALA A 12 4.89 4.01 -3.77
C ALA A 12 4.22 5.26 -4.35
N ARG A 13 3.75 6.18 -3.50
CA ARG A 13 3.04 7.40 -3.93
C ARG A 13 3.94 8.35 -4.70
N VAL A 14 5.16 8.64 -4.23
CA VAL A 14 6.06 9.59 -4.92
C VAL A 14 6.54 9.07 -6.28
N ASN A 15 6.54 7.76 -6.49
CA ASN A 15 6.89 7.13 -7.76
C ASN A 15 5.66 6.88 -8.67
N GLY A 16 4.46 7.30 -8.27
CA GLY A 16 3.22 7.03 -9.03
C GLY A 16 2.87 5.53 -9.12
N GLY A 17 3.37 4.73 -8.18
CA GLY A 17 3.20 3.28 -8.16
C GLY A 17 1.88 2.84 -7.54
N ARG A 18 1.63 1.53 -7.68
CA ARG A 18 0.53 0.80 -7.01
C ARG A 18 1.13 -0.13 -5.97
N LEU A 19 0.34 -0.51 -4.96
CA LEU A 19 0.84 -1.34 -3.86
C LEU A 19 0.14 -2.69 -3.82
N ALA A 20 0.91 -3.75 -4.13
CA ALA A 20 0.47 -5.13 -3.90
C ALA A 20 0.76 -5.54 -2.44
N THR A 21 -0.26 -5.93 -1.69
CA THR A 21 -0.10 -6.33 -0.28
C THR A 21 -1.26 -7.19 0.21
N ARG A 22 -0.98 -8.10 1.14
CA ARG A 22 -2.02 -8.85 1.88
C ARG A 22 -2.68 -8.01 2.98
N ASN A 23 -2.01 -6.96 3.46
CA ASN A 23 -2.45 -6.15 4.59
C ASN A 23 -3.22 -4.91 4.13
N LEU A 24 -4.25 -5.07 3.29
CA LEU A 24 -4.99 -3.95 2.67
C LEU A 24 -5.43 -2.89 3.69
N ALA A 25 -5.94 -3.32 4.85
CA ALA A 25 -6.42 -2.43 5.90
C ALA A 25 -5.36 -1.42 6.38
N ASN A 26 -4.07 -1.80 6.39
CA ASN A 26 -3.00 -0.90 6.82
C ASN A 26 -2.75 0.24 5.83
N PHE A 27 -3.17 0.08 4.58
CA PHE A 27 -2.91 1.02 3.49
C PHE A 27 -4.19 1.70 2.95
N ALA A 28 -5.37 1.34 3.46
CA ALA A 28 -6.66 1.80 2.93
C ALA A 28 -6.82 3.34 2.91
N THR A 29 -6.17 4.07 3.82
CA THR A 29 -6.23 5.54 3.89
C THR A 29 -5.08 6.23 3.16
N THR A 30 -4.16 5.47 2.56
CA THR A 30 -2.97 6.01 1.89
C THR A 30 -3.25 6.51 0.48
N GLY A 31 -4.48 6.39 -0.04
CA GLY A 31 -4.87 6.82 -1.38
C GLY A 31 -4.06 6.17 -2.51
N LEU A 32 -3.41 5.04 -2.24
CA LEU A 32 -2.77 4.19 -3.24
C LEU A 32 -3.81 3.26 -3.85
N ASP A 33 -3.59 2.88 -5.10
CA ASP A 33 -4.28 1.73 -5.69
C ASP A 33 -3.71 0.45 -5.07
N LEU A 34 -4.56 -0.30 -4.38
CA LEU A 34 -4.19 -1.47 -3.60
C LEU A 34 -4.61 -2.74 -4.32
N ILE A 35 -3.67 -3.68 -4.44
CA ILE A 35 -3.89 -4.98 -5.08
C ILE A 35 -3.67 -6.07 -4.03
N SER A 36 -4.69 -6.88 -3.77
CA SER A 36 -4.57 -8.07 -2.93
C SER A 36 -4.01 -9.22 -3.77
N PRO A 37 -2.87 -9.82 -3.39
CA PRO A 37 -2.36 -11.00 -4.08
C PRO A 37 -3.18 -12.27 -3.78
N TRP A 38 -4.26 -12.16 -3.01
CA TRP A 38 -5.17 -13.26 -2.67
C TRP A 38 -6.49 -13.23 -3.44
N ASP A 39 -6.73 -12.21 -4.25
CA ASP A 39 -7.98 -12.08 -5.00
C ASP A 39 -7.94 -12.87 -6.33
N PHE A 40 -7.39 -14.10 -6.30
CA PHE A 40 -7.23 -15.02 -7.45
C PHE A 40 -7.83 -16.40 -7.18
#